data_AF-A0A7N5P2P7-F1
#
_entry.id   AF-A0A7N5P2P7-F1
#
_cell.length_a   1.000
_cell.length_b   1.000
_cell.length_c   1.000
_cell.angle_alpha   90.00
_cell.angle_beta   90.00
_cell.angle_gamma   90.00
#
_symmetry.space_group_name_H-M   'P 1'
#
loop_
_entity.id
_entity.type
_entity.pdbx_description
1 polymer ?
#
loop_
_entity_poly.entity_id
_entity_poly.type
_entity_poly.pdbx_seq_one_letter_code
_entity_poly.pdbx_strand_id
1 'polypeptide(L)' 'MSLRCFASKTLLCGFLVGRGLTRVMCAQKSDWQSAKSIYDFHALDIDGNNVSLEKYRGMVCIITNVATQ' A
#
# COMPACT_ATOMS: atom_id res chain seq x y z
N MET A 1 -6.39 46.83 27.72
CA MET A 1 -6.90 47.35 26.43
C MET A 1 -6.38 46.41 25.36
N SER A 2 -7.13 45.78 24.49
CA SER A 2 -8.56 45.61 24.29
C SER A 2 -8.65 44.51 23.22
N LEU A 3 -9.59 43.58 23.39
CA LEU A 3 -10.35 42.87 22.35
C LEU A 3 -9.62 42.46 21.04
N ARG A 4 -9.44 41.17 20.79
CA ARG A 4 -10.40 40.32 20.04
C ARG A 4 -10.92 40.98 18.75
N CYS A 5 -10.55 40.47 17.58
CA CYS A 5 -11.47 40.20 16.46
C CYS A 5 -10.70 39.46 15.34
N PHE A 6 -10.88 38.15 15.14
CA PHE A 6 -11.89 37.51 14.29
C PHE A 6 -11.52 37.54 12.80
N ALA A 7 -11.16 36.37 12.25
CA ALA A 7 -11.92 35.70 11.19
C ALA A 7 -11.04 34.84 10.27
N SER A 8 -11.59 33.68 9.90
CA SER A 8 -11.27 32.87 8.71
C SER A 8 -10.06 31.92 8.87
N LYS A 9 -10.20 30.60 8.83
CA LYS A 9 -11.08 29.79 7.98
C LYS A 9 -11.64 28.58 8.71
N THR A 10 -12.95 28.46 8.63
CA THR A 10 -13.77 27.34 9.06
C THR A 10 -13.36 26.04 8.38
N LEU A 11 -13.01 25.09 9.24
CA LEU A 11 -13.03 23.65 9.03
C LEU A 11 -14.46 23.23 8.68
N LEU A 12 -14.72 22.71 7.48
CA LEU A 12 -15.82 21.78 7.15
C LEU A 12 -15.81 21.52 5.63
N CYS A 13 -15.17 20.44 5.20
CA CYS A 13 -15.42 19.87 3.88
C CYS A 13 -16.39 18.70 4.07
N GLY A 14 -17.60 18.88 3.55
CA GLY A 14 -18.73 17.95 3.67
C GLY A 14 -18.50 16.62 2.96
N PHE A 15 -19.24 15.63 3.45
CA PHE A 15 -19.15 14.22 3.12
C PHE A 15 -20.01 13.85 1.89
N LEU A 16 -19.59 12.79 1.18
CA LEU A 16 -20.37 11.81 0.39
C LEU A 16 -20.30 11.82 -1.14
N VAL A 17 -20.35 10.57 -1.66
CA VAL A 17 -20.49 10.09 -3.05
C VAL A 17 -19.15 9.85 -3.77
N GLY A 18 -18.73 8.65 -4.16
CA GLY A 18 -19.33 7.32 -4.16
C GLY A 18 -18.42 6.37 -4.98
N ARG A 19 -18.55 5.07 -4.71
CA ARG A 19 -17.96 3.92 -5.44
C ARG A 19 -16.46 3.68 -5.21
N GLY A 20 -16.19 2.60 -4.49
CA GLY A 20 -14.84 2.10 -4.25
C GLY A 20 -14.13 1.72 -5.54
N LEU A 21 -12.99 2.37 -5.76
CA LEU A 21 -11.83 1.64 -6.25
C LEU A 21 -11.23 0.97 -5.01
N THR A 22 -11.43 -0.34 -4.89
CA THR A 22 -10.58 -1.19 -4.05
C THR A 22 -9.15 -0.98 -4.55
N ARG A 23 -8.44 -0.04 -3.92
CA ARG A 23 -7.01 0.13 -4.08
C ARG A 23 -6.42 -1.18 -3.58
N VAL A 24 -6.10 -2.08 -4.51
CA VAL A 24 -5.27 -3.24 -4.20
C VAL A 24 -3.90 -2.66 -3.86
N MET A 25 -3.76 -2.23 -2.60
CA MET A 25 -2.49 -1.79 -2.07
C MET A 25 -1.65 -3.06 -2.03
N CYS A 26 -0.64 -3.15 -2.90
CA CYS A 26 0.43 -4.12 -2.71
C CYS A 26 0.83 -4.00 -1.24
N ALA A 27 0.68 -5.08 -0.48
CA ALA A 27 1.11 -5.17 0.92
C ALA A 27 2.65 -5.15 0.95
N GLN A 28 3.22 -4.02 0.53
CA GLN A 28 4.63 -3.74 0.65
C GLN A 28 4.84 -3.39 2.10
N LYS A 29 5.66 -4.19 2.78
CA LYS A 29 6.25 -3.79 4.05
C LYS A 29 6.72 -2.33 3.90
N SER A 30 6.30 -1.47 4.82
CA SER A 30 6.52 -0.01 4.79
C SER A 30 7.98 0.36 4.51
N ASP A 31 8.90 -0.51 4.91
CA ASP A 31 10.32 -0.29 4.86
C ASP A 31 10.97 -1.42 4.06
N TRP A 32 10.86 -1.38 2.73
CA TRP A 32 11.61 -2.27 1.84
C TRP A 32 13.12 -2.15 2.08
N GLN A 33 13.60 -0.99 2.54
CA GLN A 33 15.00 -0.80 2.97
C GLN A 33 15.39 -1.63 4.20
N SER A 34 14.43 -2.02 5.04
CA SER A 34 14.68 -2.80 6.28
C SER A 34 14.57 -4.31 6.09
N ALA A 35 14.05 -4.76 4.94
CA ALA A 35 13.86 -6.19 4.67
C ALA A 35 15.22 -6.88 4.51
N LYS A 36 15.36 -8.06 5.14
CA LYS A 36 16.62 -8.82 5.13
C LYS A 36 16.63 -9.88 4.05
N SER A 37 15.46 -10.28 3.57
CA SER A 37 15.32 -11.32 2.57
C SER A 37 14.06 -11.13 1.73
N ILE A 38 14.01 -11.81 0.57
CA ILE A 38 12.82 -11.83 -0.28
C ILE A 38 11.60 -12.47 0.42
N TYR A 39 11.83 -13.27 1.45
CA TYR A 39 10.79 -13.98 2.19
C TYR A 39 9.99 -13.07 3.14
N ASP A 40 10.48 -11.84 3.40
CA ASP A 40 9.80 -10.84 4.22
C ASP A 40 8.67 -10.11 3.46
N PHE A 41 8.45 -10.46 2.19
CA PHE A 41 7.51 -9.81 1.31
C PHE A 41 6.31 -10.69 0.99
N HIS A 42 5.22 -10.00 0.67
CA HIS A 42 4.01 -10.60 0.12
C HIS A 42 3.81 -10.10 -1.31
N ALA A 43 3.27 -10.98 -2.16
CA ALA A 43 2.93 -10.68 -3.53
C ALA A 43 1.48 -11.10 -3.80
N LEU A 44 0.82 -10.37 -4.67
CA LEU A 44 -0.45 -10.79 -5.22
C LEU A 44 -0.18 -11.81 -6.32
N ASP A 45 -0.82 -12.96 -6.21
CA ASP A 45 -0.80 -13.93 -7.30
C ASP A 45 -1.75 -13.49 -8.45
N ILE A 46 -1.73 -14.26 -9.52
CA ILE A 46 -2.57 -14.01 -10.71
C ILE A 46 -4.07 -14.18 -10.45
N ASP A 47 -4.42 -14.88 -9.37
CA ASP A 47 -5.81 -15.13 -8.93
C ASP A 47 -6.29 -14.03 -7.95
N GLY A 48 -5.42 -13.10 -7.58
CA GLY A 48 -5.72 -11.98 -6.68
C GLY A 48 -5.53 -12.26 -5.19
N ASN A 49 -4.96 -13.41 -4.81
CA ASN A 49 -4.68 -13.73 -3.42
C ASN A 49 -3.38 -13.09 -2.96
N ASN A 50 -3.36 -12.61 -1.71
CA ASN A 50 -2.16 -12.10 -1.08
C ASN A 50 -1.32 -13.26 -0.52
N VAL A 51 -0.20 -13.57 -1.15
CA VAL A 51 0.63 -14.74 -0.87
C VAL A 51 1.96 -14.32 -0.27
N SER A 52 2.35 -14.93 0.86
CA SER A 52 3.69 -14.77 1.43
C SER A 52 4.74 -15.48 0.58
N LEU A 53 5.87 -14.82 0.32
CA LEU A 53 7.01 -15.43 -0.36
C LEU A 53 7.78 -16.41 0.54
N GLU A 54 7.53 -16.41 1.85
CA GLU A 54 8.15 -17.35 2.80
C GLU A 54 7.93 -18.82 2.42
N LYS A 55 6.82 -19.14 1.74
CA LYS A 55 6.53 -20.50 1.24
C LYS A 55 7.61 -21.05 0.31
N TYR A 56 8.49 -20.19 -0.23
CA TYR A 56 9.59 -20.60 -1.08
C TYR A 56 10.93 -20.83 -0.35
N ARG A 57 10.96 -20.77 0.98
CA ARG A 57 12.18 -21.06 1.74
C ARG A 57 12.72 -22.46 1.45
N GLY A 58 14.04 -22.54 1.28
CA GLY A 58 14.73 -23.79 0.97
C GLY A 58 14.71 -24.17 -0.51
N MET A 59 14.08 -23.37 -1.38
CA MET A 59 14.08 -23.55 -2.82
C MET A 59 14.87 -22.44 -3.52
N VAL A 60 15.48 -22.77 -4.67
CA VAL A 60 16.14 -21.77 -5.53
C VAL A 60 15.05 -21.04 -6.31
N CYS A 61 15.00 -19.72 -6.19
CA CYS A 61 13.98 -18.87 -6.81
C CYS A 61 14.57 -18.02 -7.93
N ILE A 62 13.86 -17.91 -9.05
CA ILE A 62 14.16 -16.94 -10.12
C ILE A 62 13.07 -15.88 -10.11
N ILE A 63 13.48 -14.61 -10.03
CA ILE A 63 12.58 -13.45 -10.10
C ILE A 63 12.86 -12.77 -11.43
N THR A 64 11.83 -12.62 -12.25
CA THR A 64 11.93 -12.00 -13.58
C THR A 64 10.80 -11.01 -13.80
N ASN A 65 11.11 -9.94 -14.54
CA ASN A 65 10.10 -9.04 -15.07
C ASN A 65 9.68 -9.53 -16.45
N VAL A 66 8.39 -9.85 -16.61
CA VAL A 66 7.83 -10.32 -17.89
C VAL A 66 7.02 -9.20 -18.51
N ALA A 67 7.18 -9.01 -19.82
CA ALA A 67 6.35 -8.11 -20.62
C ALA A 67 5.83 -8.88 -21.86
N THR A 68 4.59 -8.62 -22.25
CA THR A 68 3.97 -9.15 -23.48
C THR A 68 4.06 -8.10 -24.59
N GLN A 69 4.21 -8.54 -25.85
CA GLN A 69 4.26 -7.67 -27.03
C GLN A 69 2.86 -7.19 -27.44
#